data_AF-A0AAD1R2K7-F1
#
_entry.id   AF-A0AAD1R2K7-F1
#
_cell.length_a   1.000
_cell.length_b   1.000
_cell.length_c   1.000
_cell.angle_alpha   90.00
_cell.angle_beta   90.00
_cell.angle_gamma   90.00
#
_symmetry.space_group_name_H-M   'P 1'
#
loop_
_entity.id
_entity.type
_entity.pdbx_description
1 polymer ?
#
loop_
_entity_poly.entity_id
_entity_poly.type
_entity_poly.pdbx_seq_one_letter_code
_entity_poly.pdbx_strand_id
1 'polypeptide(L)'
;MWTTWSGEDTTMIKLIVVDSIAFPFRHDFEDLSLRTRLLNTLAQQMISMAKQHNVAVVLTNQMTTRIGPTESMLVPALGESWGHATGTRLTLNWENKQRFATLNKSPSQKIATVPYAIMHQGFRDIAVPEPEVNSSHIEKNPRKRPRVEEDDEA
;
A
#
# COMPACT_ATOMS: atom_id res chain seq x y z
N MET A 1 10.88 2.30 -56.63
CA MET A 1 10.02 1.63 -55.63
C MET A 1 10.76 1.75 -54.31
N TRP A 2 10.43 2.74 -53.49
CA TRP A 2 11.07 2.98 -52.20
C TRP A 2 10.22 2.29 -51.13
N THR A 3 10.75 1.28 -50.46
CA THR A 3 10.13 0.73 -49.25
C THR A 3 10.48 1.64 -48.08
N THR A 4 9.46 2.24 -47.49
CA THR A 4 9.54 3.01 -46.25
C THR A 4 10.07 2.15 -45.12
N TRP A 5 11.15 2.60 -44.49
CA TRP A 5 11.61 2.10 -43.20
C TRP A 5 10.60 2.57 -42.13
N SER A 6 9.66 1.72 -41.73
CA SER A 6 8.79 1.98 -40.57
C SER A 6 9.49 1.45 -39.32
N GLY A 7 10.58 2.12 -38.93
CA GLY A 7 11.35 1.77 -37.74
C GLY A 7 11.09 2.76 -36.63
N GLU A 8 9.96 2.61 -35.94
CA GLU A 8 9.84 3.09 -34.56
C GLU A 8 8.92 2.14 -33.78
N ASP A 9 9.40 0.91 -33.57
CA ASP A 9 9.00 0.12 -32.41
C ASP A 9 9.55 0.82 -31.15
N THR A 10 8.95 1.95 -30.79
CA THR A 10 9.18 2.54 -29.49
C THR A 10 8.56 1.60 -28.48
N THR A 11 9.39 0.96 -27.66
CA THR A 11 8.91 0.11 -26.58
C THR A 11 7.94 0.91 -25.70
N MET A 12 6.67 0.53 -25.71
CA MET A 12 5.63 1.26 -24.99
C MET A 12 5.81 1.05 -23.48
N ILE A 13 6.35 2.07 -22.80
CA ILE A 13 6.55 2.05 -21.35
C ILE A 13 5.18 2.08 -20.66
N LYS A 14 4.97 1.19 -19.68
CA LYS A 14 3.73 1.12 -18.88
C LYS A 14 3.94 1.36 -17.39
N LEU A 15 5.18 1.26 -16.92
CA LEU A 15 5.54 1.36 -15.52
C LEU A 15 6.89 2.06 -15.37
N ILE A 16 6.96 3.01 -14.45
CA ILE A 16 8.18 3.64 -13.98
C ILE A 16 8.34 3.29 -12.50
N VAL A 17 9.49 2.73 -12.14
CA VAL A 17 9.83 2.44 -10.74
C VAL A 17 11.06 3.26 -10.35
N VAL A 18 10.96 4.02 -9.27
CA VAL A 18 12.10 4.72 -8.66
C VAL A 18 12.40 4.10 -7.32
N ASP A 19 13.48 3.33 -7.25
CA ASP A 19 13.96 2.67 -6.04
C ASP A 19 15.36 3.17 -5.65
N SER A 20 15.54 4.01 -4.62
CA SER A 20 14.50 4.68 -3.82
C SER A 20 14.56 6.19 -3.96
N ILE A 21 13.38 6.82 -3.94
CA ILE A 21 13.28 8.28 -3.94
C ILE A 21 13.88 8.89 -2.67
N ALA A 22 14.02 8.09 -1.61
CA ALA A 22 14.55 8.55 -0.33
C ALA A 22 16.06 8.80 -0.37
N PHE A 23 16.81 8.01 -1.14
CA PHE A 23 18.27 7.97 -1.08
C PHE A 23 18.95 9.35 -1.23
N PRO A 24 18.71 10.12 -2.32
CA PRO A 24 19.39 11.40 -2.51
C PRO A 24 18.94 12.49 -1.53
N PHE A 25 17.76 12.36 -0.91
CA PHE A 25 17.19 13.37 -0.02
C PHE A 25 17.47 13.12 1.46
N ARG A 26 18.25 12.08 1.82
CA ARG A 26 18.52 11.74 3.22
C ARG A 26 19.84 12.24 3.76
N HIS A 27 20.90 12.27 2.96
CA HIS A 27 22.27 12.43 3.48
C HIS A 27 22.86 13.82 3.21
N ASP A 28 22.45 14.52 2.15
CA ASP A 28 23.15 15.72 1.67
C ASP A 28 22.25 16.96 1.52
N PHE A 29 21.27 17.14 2.41
CA PHE A 29 20.36 18.30 2.38
C PHE A 29 20.38 19.08 3.69
N GLU A 30 21.27 20.07 3.78
CA GLU A 30 21.30 21.05 4.88
C GLU A 30 20.05 21.94 4.87
N ASP A 31 19.64 22.40 3.69
CA ASP A 31 18.43 23.21 3.50
C ASP A 31 17.18 22.33 3.36
N LEU A 32 16.47 22.16 4.47
CA LEU A 32 15.21 21.41 4.54
C LEU A 32 14.08 22.05 3.72
N SER A 33 14.11 23.36 3.51
CA SER A 33 13.11 24.06 2.70
C SER A 33 13.31 23.76 1.21
N LEU A 34 14.56 23.81 0.74
CA LEU A 34 14.94 23.39 -0.61
C LEU A 34 14.60 21.92 -0.83
N ARG A 35 14.95 21.05 0.13
CA ARG A 35 14.62 19.61 0.10
C ARG A 35 13.13 19.39 -0.12
N THR A 36 12.29 20.07 0.66
CA THR A 36 10.82 19.96 0.58
C THR A 36 10.30 20.44 -0.77
N ARG A 37 10.80 21.57 -1.27
CA ARG A 37 10.42 22.11 -2.57
C ARG A 37 10.78 21.16 -3.71
N LEU A 38 12.01 20.65 -3.74
CA LEU A 38 12.47 19.72 -4.78
C LEU A 38 11.66 18.42 -4.78
N LEU A 39 11.39 17.85 -3.60
CA LEU A 39 10.50 16.69 -3.46
C LEU A 39 9.11 17.00 -4.04
N ASN A 40 8.50 18.12 -3.67
CA ASN A 40 7.19 18.49 -4.20
C ASN A 40 7.21 18.67 -5.73
N THR A 41 8.22 19.34 -6.27
CA THR A 41 8.40 19.49 -7.73
C THR A 41 8.50 18.13 -8.40
N LEU A 42 9.31 17.22 -7.85
CA LEU A 42 9.49 15.88 -8.40
C LEU A 42 8.19 15.07 -8.35
N ALA A 43 7.43 15.15 -7.26
CA ALA A 43 6.12 14.50 -7.17
C ALA A 43 5.16 15.01 -8.26
N GLN A 44 5.08 16.33 -8.47
CA GLN A 44 4.24 16.91 -9.52
C GLN A 44 4.68 16.49 -10.93
N GLN A 45 5.99 16.43 -11.19
CA GLN A 45 6.51 15.94 -12.46
C GLN A 45 6.13 14.47 -12.71
N MET A 46 6.26 13.61 -11.70
CA MET A 46 5.88 12.19 -11.79
C MET A 46 4.37 12.03 -12.04
N ILE A 47 3.53 12.81 -11.36
CA ILE A 47 2.08 12.83 -11.59
C ILE A 47 1.75 13.29 -13.02
N SER A 48 2.42 14.34 -13.50
CA SER A 48 2.25 14.84 -14.87
C SER A 48 2.62 13.78 -15.89
N MET A 49 3.77 13.13 -15.71
CA MET A 49 4.25 12.06 -16.59
C MET A 49 3.29 10.86 -16.60
N ALA A 50 2.82 10.42 -15.43
CA ALA A 50 1.82 9.35 -15.31
C ALA A 50 0.57 9.63 -16.14
N LYS A 51 0.05 10.87 -16.05
CA LYS A 51 -1.16 11.29 -16.77
C LYS A 51 -0.93 11.45 -18.27
N GLN A 52 0.17 12.11 -18.66
CA GLN A 52 0.45 12.41 -20.07
C GLN A 52 0.73 11.15 -20.90
N HIS A 53 1.43 10.19 -20.31
CA HIS A 53 1.85 8.97 -21.01
C HIS A 53 1.02 7.74 -20.64
N ASN A 54 0.01 7.89 -19.77
CA ASN A 54 -0.80 6.79 -19.25
C ASN A 54 0.06 5.64 -18.70
N VAL A 55 1.01 5.98 -17.83
CA VAL A 55 1.94 5.04 -17.18
C VAL A 55 1.71 4.99 -15.68
N ALA A 56 1.91 3.82 -15.07
CA ALA A 56 1.97 3.70 -13.63
C ALA A 56 3.33 4.21 -13.12
N VAL A 57 3.34 4.94 -12.01
CA VAL A 57 4.57 5.38 -11.34
C VAL A 57 4.59 4.83 -9.91
N VAL A 58 5.63 4.09 -9.56
CA VAL A 58 5.87 3.54 -8.23
C VAL A 58 7.14 4.15 -7.67
N LEU A 59 7.05 4.77 -6.50
CA LEU A 59 8.18 5.38 -5.81
C LEU A 59 8.38 4.63 -4.49
N THR A 60 9.58 4.11 -4.25
CA THR A 60 9.90 3.49 -2.96
C THR A 60 10.48 4.53 -2.01
N ASN A 61 10.11 4.40 -0.74
CA ASN A 61 10.62 5.22 0.34
C ASN A 61 11.05 4.30 1.49
N GLN A 62 12.19 4.60 2.10
CA GLN A 62 12.71 3.84 3.22
C GLN A 62 12.05 4.30 4.52
N MET A 63 11.98 3.40 5.51
CA MET A 63 11.61 3.76 6.88
C MET A 63 12.85 4.25 7.65
N THR A 64 12.64 5.14 8.60
CA THR A 64 13.62 5.60 9.59
C THR A 64 12.97 5.59 10.97
N THR A 65 13.77 5.66 12.01
CA THR A 65 13.27 5.75 13.39
C THR A 65 13.18 7.21 13.80
N ARG A 66 12.00 7.64 14.27
CA ARG A 66 11.85 8.87 15.04
C ARG A 66 12.00 8.50 16.51
N ILE A 67 13.02 9.05 17.16
CA ILE A 67 13.29 8.84 18.58
C ILE A 67 12.56 9.94 19.36
N GLY A 68 11.55 9.56 20.13
CA GLY A 68 10.86 10.43 21.07
C GLY A 68 11.41 10.30 22.50
N PRO A 69 10.92 11.12 23.44
CA PRO A 69 11.35 11.08 24.85
C PRO A 69 11.02 9.75 25.55
N THR A 70 9.90 9.12 25.18
CA THR A 70 9.36 7.92 25.84
C THR A 70 9.37 6.70 24.93
N GLU A 71 9.20 6.89 23.62
CA GLU A 71 9.11 5.81 22.65
C GLU A 71 9.81 6.17 21.33
N SER A 72 10.22 5.12 20.61
CA SER A 72 10.74 5.24 19.26
C SER A 72 9.75 4.63 18.28
N MET A 73 9.46 5.33 17.19
CA MET A 73 8.48 4.88 16.20
C MET A 73 9.11 4.83 14.79
N LEU A 74 8.73 3.84 14.00
CA LEU A 74 9.08 3.79 12.58
C LEU A 74 8.25 4.82 11.81
N VAL A 75 8.93 5.66 11.03
CA VAL A 75 8.33 6.69 10.18
C VAL A 75 8.95 6.67 8.78
N PRO A 76 8.21 7.05 7.73
CA PRO A 76 8.79 7.23 6.40
C PRO A 76 9.87 8.31 6.38
N ALA A 77 11.00 8.07 5.71
CA ALA A 77 12.20 8.93 5.77
C ALA A 77 12.04 10.33 5.15
N LEU A 78 11.05 10.51 4.28
CA LEU A 78 10.76 11.78 3.60
C LEU A 78 9.76 12.67 4.35
N GLY A 79 9.28 12.25 5.51
CA GLY A 79 8.40 13.04 6.35
C GLY A 79 6.95 13.12 5.87
N GLU A 80 6.14 13.86 6.62
CA GLU A 80 4.69 13.94 6.45
C GLU A 80 4.27 14.68 5.18
N SER A 81 4.95 15.79 4.84
CA SER A 81 4.68 16.57 3.63
C SER A 81 4.74 15.71 2.35
N TRP A 82 5.73 14.83 2.25
CA TRP A 82 5.82 13.86 1.14
C TRP A 82 4.65 12.86 1.14
N GLY A 83 4.20 12.45 2.32
CA GLY A 83 3.03 11.59 2.49
C GLY A 83 1.74 12.22 1.96
N HIS A 84 1.62 13.55 1.96
CA HIS A 84 0.49 14.24 1.36
C HIS A 84 0.55 14.31 -0.17
N ALA A 85 1.75 14.42 -0.74
CA ALA A 85 1.97 14.53 -2.18
C ALA A 85 1.57 13.25 -2.96
N THR A 86 1.53 12.09 -2.29
CA THR A 86 1.20 10.80 -2.91
C THR A 86 -0.28 10.45 -2.77
N GLY A 87 -0.92 9.97 -3.85
CA GLY A 87 -2.34 9.60 -3.86
C GLY A 87 -2.63 8.23 -3.22
N THR A 88 -1.72 7.27 -3.42
CA THR A 88 -1.82 5.91 -2.89
C THR A 88 -0.55 5.54 -2.12
N ARG A 89 -0.68 4.93 -0.94
CA ARG A 89 0.46 4.57 -0.08
C ARG A 89 0.33 3.16 0.47
N LEU A 90 1.32 2.32 0.16
CA LEU A 90 1.46 0.98 0.71
C LEU A 90 2.63 0.95 1.69
N THR A 91 2.41 0.40 2.89
CA THR A 91 3.48 0.04 3.82
C THR A 91 3.66 -1.46 3.78
N LEU A 92 4.91 -1.90 3.62
CA LEU A 92 5.28 -3.30 3.75
C LEU A 92 6.01 -3.46 5.10
N ASN A 93 5.50 -4.32 5.98
CA ASN A 93 6.10 -4.59 7.27
C ASN A 93 6.28 -6.10 7.49
N TRP A 94 7.21 -6.43 8.38
CA TRP A 94 7.54 -7.79 8.82
C TRP A 94 7.33 -7.85 10.33
N GLU A 95 6.42 -8.68 10.79
CA GLU A 95 6.08 -8.84 12.20
C GLU A 95 5.81 -10.33 12.48
N ASN A 96 6.33 -10.86 13.60
CA ASN A 96 6.08 -12.25 14.02
C ASN A 96 6.33 -13.31 12.93
N LYS A 97 7.40 -13.14 12.15
CA LYS A 97 7.79 -14.00 11.00
C LYS A 97 6.80 -13.98 9.82
N GLN A 98 5.88 -13.03 9.80
CA GLN A 98 4.86 -12.84 8.76
C GLN A 98 5.03 -11.46 8.12
N ARG A 99 4.85 -11.37 6.79
CA ARG A 99 4.79 -10.09 6.08
C ARG A 99 3.37 -9.62 5.94
N PHE A 100 3.17 -8.31 6.08
CA PHE A 100 1.90 -7.66 5.78
C PHE A 100 2.10 -6.44 4.89
N ALA A 101 1.10 -6.22 4.03
CA ALA A 101 0.99 -5.05 3.19
C ALA A 101 -0.22 -4.25 3.67
N THR A 102 0.01 -3.02 4.11
CA THR A 102 -1.03 -2.11 4.59
C THR A 102 -1.22 -0.98 3.59
N LEU A 103 -2.44 -0.87 3.05
CA LEU A 103 -2.86 0.29 2.28
C LEU A 103 -3.24 1.41 3.25
N ASN A 104 -2.39 2.42 3.39
CA ASN A 104 -2.60 3.52 4.35
C ASN A 104 -3.41 4.68 3.76
N LYS A 105 -3.33 4.88 2.43
CA LYS A 105 -3.98 5.97 1.72
C LYS A 105 -4.36 5.50 0.33
N SER A 106 -5.57 5.81 -0.08
CA SER A 106 -6.07 5.63 -1.45
C SER A 106 -7.29 6.53 -1.64
N PRO A 107 -7.50 7.13 -2.84
CA PRO A 107 -8.72 7.89 -3.13
C PRO A 107 -9.95 7.00 -3.32
N SER A 108 -9.78 5.70 -3.58
CA SER A 108 -10.86 4.79 -3.99
C SER A 108 -11.01 3.55 -3.11
N GLN A 109 -10.09 3.30 -2.17
CA GLN A 109 -10.07 2.10 -1.34
C GLN A 109 -9.93 2.45 0.14
N LYS A 110 -10.57 1.67 1.00
CA LYS A 110 -10.42 1.77 2.45
C LYS A 110 -9.04 1.29 2.88
N ILE A 111 -8.60 1.76 4.06
CA ILE A 111 -7.42 1.20 4.72
C ILE A 111 -7.65 -0.29 4.94
N ALA A 112 -6.65 -1.09 4.56
CA ALA A 112 -6.68 -2.55 4.68
C ALA A 112 -5.27 -3.08 4.87
N THR A 113 -5.14 -4.15 5.63
CA THR A 113 -3.89 -4.87 5.83
C THR A 113 -4.09 -6.32 5.41
N VAL A 114 -3.21 -6.83 4.56
CA VAL A 114 -3.25 -8.22 4.10
C VAL A 114 -1.91 -8.91 4.31
N PRO A 115 -1.88 -10.18 4.73
CA PRO A 115 -0.66 -10.96 4.77
C PRO A 115 -0.20 -11.31 3.36
N TYR A 116 1.11 -11.41 3.14
CA TYR A 116 1.67 -11.90 1.88
C TYR A 116 2.95 -12.71 2.11
N ALA A 117 3.32 -13.53 1.13
CA ALA A 117 4.59 -14.26 1.10
C ALA A 117 5.47 -13.75 -0.05
N ILE A 118 6.79 -13.84 0.12
CA ILE A 118 7.74 -13.70 -0.97
C ILE A 118 8.31 -15.09 -1.22
N MET A 119 7.99 -15.64 -2.39
CA MET A 119 8.48 -16.94 -2.85
C MET A 119 9.48 -16.73 -4.01
N HIS A 120 10.05 -17.80 -4.56
CA HIS A 120 11.00 -17.71 -5.69
C HIS A 120 10.38 -17.03 -6.92
N GLN A 121 9.05 -17.08 -7.03
CA GLN A 121 8.24 -16.48 -8.08
C GLN A 121 7.68 -15.08 -7.74
N GLY A 122 8.14 -14.47 -6.63
CA GLY A 122 7.77 -13.13 -6.18
C GLY A 122 6.68 -13.09 -5.10
N PHE A 123 5.90 -12.00 -5.06
CA PHE A 123 4.80 -11.80 -4.11
C PHE A 123 3.68 -12.83 -4.35
N ARG A 124 3.20 -13.46 -3.28
CA ARG A 124 2.12 -14.46 -3.32
C ARG A 124 1.16 -14.28 -2.14
N ASP A 125 -0.09 -14.66 -2.38
CA ASP A 125 -1.11 -14.71 -1.34
C ASP A 125 -0.79 -15.79 -0.31
N ILE A 126 -1.32 -15.60 0.90
CA ILE A 126 -1.26 -16.60 1.97
C ILE A 126 -2.70 -17.01 2.25
N ALA A 127 -2.91 -18.32 2.36
CA ALA A 127 -4.18 -18.84 2.83
C ALA A 127 -4.41 -18.31 4.26
N VAL A 128 -5.41 -17.45 4.43
CA VAL A 128 -5.87 -17.08 5.77
C VAL A 128 -6.44 -18.35 6.39
N PRO A 129 -5.95 -18.81 7.56
CA PRO A 129 -6.59 -19.93 8.25
C PRO A 129 -8.06 -19.56 8.45
N GLU A 130 -8.97 -20.41 7.98
CA GLU A 130 -10.38 -20.24 8.33
C GLU A 130 -10.48 -20.12 9.85
N PRO A 131 -11.30 -19.21 10.39
CA PRO A 131 -11.50 -19.15 11.83
C PRO A 131 -11.93 -20.54 12.28
N GLU A 132 -11.17 -21.14 13.19
CA GLU A 132 -11.53 -22.41 13.80
C GLU A 132 -12.97 -22.28 14.30
N VAL A 133 -13.90 -22.94 13.60
CA VAL A 133 -15.27 -23.10 14.08
C VAL A 133 -15.14 -24.02 15.28
N ASN A 134 -14.89 -23.42 16.44
CA ASN A 134 -15.14 -24.09 17.70
C ASN A 134 -16.60 -24.49 17.66
N SER A 135 -16.85 -25.77 17.44
CA SER A 135 -18.11 -26.43 17.67
C SER A 135 -18.36 -26.43 19.19
N SER A 136 -18.54 -25.24 19.76
CA SER A 136 -19.09 -25.10 21.09
C SER A 136 -20.51 -25.62 21.01
N HIS A 137 -20.72 -26.78 21.63
CA HIS A 137 -22.01 -27.30 22.02
C HIS A 137 -23.03 -26.16 22.23
N ILE A 138 -24.12 -26.18 21.45
CA ILE A 138 -25.28 -25.35 21.72
C ILE A 138 -25.88 -25.88 23.02
N GLU A 139 -25.42 -25.37 24.17
CA GLU A 139 -26.21 -25.43 25.39
C GLU A 139 -27.44 -24.56 25.16
N LYS A 140 -28.58 -25.24 24.93
CA LYS A 140 -29.89 -24.59 24.88
C LYS A 140 -30.14 -23.92 26.24
N ASN A 141 -29.98 -22.60 26.29
CA ASN A 141 -30.32 -21.79 27.45
C ASN A 141 -31.81 -22.01 27.80
N PRO A 142 -32.16 -22.60 28.97
CA PRO A 142 -33.52 -23.01 29.30
C PRO A 142 -34.49 -21.85 29.60
N ARG A 143 -34.04 -20.59 29.41
CA ARG A 143 -34.82 -19.38 29.78
C ARG A 143 -35.50 -18.64 28.63
N LYS A 144 -35.44 -19.14 27.38
CA LYS A 144 -36.25 -18.57 26.29
C LYS A 144 -37.54 -19.36 26.12
N ARG A 145 -38.67 -18.73 26.48
CA ARG A 145 -40.02 -19.23 26.19
C ARG A 145 -40.16 -19.38 24.65
N PRO A 146 -40.61 -20.53 24.13
CA PRO A 146 -40.91 -20.68 22.71
C PRO A 146 -42.05 -19.74 22.32
N ARG A 147 -41.88 -19.02 21.21
CA ARG A 147 -42.97 -18.29 20.56
C ARG A 147 -43.85 -19.34 19.88
N VAL A 148 -45.10 -19.46 20.31
CA VAL A 148 -46.13 -20.20 19.58
C VAL A 148 -46.45 -19.35 18.36
N GLU A 149 -46.16 -19.86 17.17
CA GLU A 149 -46.76 -19.36 15.95
C GLU A 149 -48.16 -19.99 15.91
N GLU A 150 -49.19 -19.16 16.02
CA GLU A 150 -50.57 -19.58 15.77
C GLU A 150 -50.71 -19.77 14.26
N ASP A 151 -50.98 -21.01 13.86
CA ASP A 151 -51.35 -21.38 12.50
C ASP A 151 -52.76 -20.81 12.23
N ASP A 152 -52.85 -19.79 11.36
CA ASP A 152 -54.11 -19.37 10.76
C ASP A 152 -54.49 -20.40 9.67
N GLU A 153 -55.40 -21.33 10.00
CA GLU A 153 -56.13 -22.14 9.03
C GLU A 153 -57.44 -21.45 8.61
N ALA A 154 -57.61 -21.37 7.27
CA ALA A 154 -58.81 -21.09 6.45
C ALA A 154 -59.20 -19.62 6.17
#